data_AF-A0A183HNS3-F1
#
_entry.id   AF-A0A183HNS3-F1
#
_cell.length_a   1.000
_cell.length_b   1.000
_cell.length_c   1.000
_cell.angle_alpha   90.00
_cell.angle_beta   90.00
_cell.angle_gamma   90.00
#
_symmetry.space_group_name_H-M   'P 1'
#
loop_
_entity.id
_entity.type
_entity.pdbx_description
1 polymer ?
#
loop_
_entity_poly.entity_id
_entity_poly.type
_entity_poly.pdbx_seq_one_letter_code
_entity_poly.pdbx_strand_id
1 'polypeptide(L)'
;FFRSHAGNVRELALKTSFANFTVEAAGGSGYKTLRLLNGTGQLYVHKTAIKKWDTCAGDALLRSIGGLMLDFNGDMLSYDPNGDYVLRNGLIAAAQYPFTYFQQWRQHLKGASG
;
A
#
# COMPACT_ATOMS: atom_id res chain seq x y z
N PHE A 1 0.89 18.13 4.28
CA PHE A 1 -0.41 17.68 4.80
C PHE A 1 -1.00 16.64 3.84
N PHE A 2 -0.76 15.37 4.13
CA PHE A 2 -1.64 14.22 3.85
C PHE A 2 -1.39 13.36 5.09
N ARG A 3 -2.10 13.69 6.17
CA ARG A 3 -1.87 13.10 7.50
C ARG A 3 -2.59 11.76 7.54
N SER A 4 -2.10 10.77 6.79
CA SER A 4 -2.38 9.38 7.13
C SER A 4 -1.78 9.19 8.52
N HIS A 5 -2.60 8.93 9.54
CA HIS A 5 -2.17 8.79 10.94
C HIS A 5 -0.93 7.88 11.05
N ALA A 6 0.27 8.48 11.09
CA ALA A 6 1.54 7.75 11.15
C ALA A 6 1.59 6.83 12.39
N GLY A 7 0.89 7.21 13.46
CA GLY A 7 0.74 6.39 14.66
C GLY A 7 0.11 5.02 14.39
N ASN A 8 -0.91 4.94 13.53
CA ASN A 8 -1.66 3.71 13.29
C ASN A 8 -0.95 2.75 12.32
N VAL A 9 -0.05 3.28 11.46
CA VAL A 9 0.82 2.45 10.61
C VAL A 9 2.04 1.97 11.40
N ARG A 10 2.64 2.85 12.22
CA ARG A 10 3.80 2.52 13.06
C ARG A 10 3.48 1.47 14.10
N GLU A 11 2.34 1.58 14.78
CA GLU A 11 1.92 0.58 15.77
C GLU A 11 1.62 -0.79 15.13
N LEU A 12 1.07 -0.80 13.91
CA LEU A 12 0.82 -2.02 13.14
C LEU A 12 2.13 -2.67 12.65
N ALA A 13 3.12 -1.87 12.24
CA ALA A 13 4.46 -2.35 11.85
C ALA A 13 5.24 -2.92 13.05
N LEU A 14 5.06 -2.37 14.25
CA LEU A 14 5.67 -2.88 15.47
C LEU A 14 5.04 -4.20 15.97
N LYS A 15 3.76 -4.44 15.67
CA LYS A 15 3.02 -5.66 16.06
C LYS A 15 3.20 -6.85 15.09
N THR A 16 3.90 -6.64 13.98
CA THR A 16 4.08 -7.62 12.89
C THR A 16 5.53 -8.10 12.81
N SER A 17 5.82 -9.11 11.97
CA SER A 17 7.18 -9.50 11.58
C SER A 17 8.00 -8.38 10.90
N PHE A 18 7.40 -7.19 10.74
CA PHE A 18 8.00 -5.96 10.23
C PHE A 18 8.69 -5.12 11.32
N ALA A 19 9.01 -5.67 12.49
CA ALA A 19 9.70 -4.93 13.57
C ALA A 19 11.01 -4.24 13.14
N ASN A 20 11.65 -4.73 12.07
CA ASN A 20 12.86 -4.13 11.47
C ASN A 20 12.56 -3.05 10.40
N PHE A 21 11.30 -2.74 10.12
CA PHE A 21 10.91 -1.79 9.07
C PHE A 21 10.80 -0.39 9.67
N THR A 22 11.51 0.56 9.07
CA THR A 22 11.36 1.98 9.42
C THR A 22 10.15 2.55 8.71
N VAL A 23 9.15 3.01 9.47
CA VAL A 23 7.97 3.67 8.90
C VAL A 23 8.29 5.12 8.57
N GLU A 24 8.35 5.42 7.27
CA GLU A 24 8.54 6.77 6.75
C GLU A 24 7.20 7.39 6.32
N ALA A 25 6.80 8.49 6.95
CA ALA A 25 5.60 9.23 6.55
C ALA A 25 5.94 10.19 5.41
N ALA A 26 5.75 9.76 4.17
CA ALA A 26 5.92 10.61 2.99
C ALA A 26 4.58 11.15 2.44
N GLY A 27 4.63 12.33 1.79
CA GLY A 27 3.52 12.88 1.00
C GLY A 27 3.61 12.43 -0.47
N GLY A 28 2.46 12.14 -1.08
CA GLY A 28 2.37 11.74 -2.50
C GLY A 28 2.47 10.23 -2.73
N SER A 29 1.51 9.67 -3.47
CA SER A 29 1.48 8.27 -3.91
C SER A 29 2.59 7.95 -4.90
N GLY A 30 2.87 8.86 -5.84
CA GLY A 30 3.95 8.73 -6.82
C GLY A 30 5.33 8.63 -6.16
N TYR A 31 5.63 9.48 -5.17
CA TYR A 31 6.89 9.42 -4.43
C TYR A 31 7.09 8.08 -3.72
N LYS A 32 6.03 7.57 -3.05
CA LYS A 32 6.09 6.26 -2.37
C LYS A 32 6.31 5.11 -3.35
N THR A 33 5.68 5.19 -4.51
CA THR A 33 5.89 4.20 -5.58
C THR A 33 7.34 4.26 -6.08
N LEU A 34 7.89 5.45 -6.33
CA LEU A 34 9.29 5.60 -6.73
C LEU A 34 10.27 5.06 -5.67
N ARG A 35 9.96 5.23 -4.38
CA ARG A 35 10.78 4.65 -3.30
C ARG A 35 10.83 3.12 -3.37
N LEU A 36 9.71 2.48 -3.72
CA LEU A 36 9.65 1.03 -3.96
C LEU A 36 10.47 0.63 -5.21
N LEU A 37 10.30 1.36 -6.31
CA LEU A 37 11.03 1.11 -7.56
C LEU A 37 12.55 1.26 -7.38
N ASN A 38 12.98 2.25 -6.59
CA ASN A 38 14.39 2.50 -6.30
C ASN A 38 14.98 1.55 -5.23
N GLY A 39 14.20 0.59 -4.71
CA GLY A 39 14.63 -0.34 -3.66
C GLY A 39 14.86 0.28 -2.28
N THR A 40 14.67 1.59 -2.14
CA THR A 40 14.81 2.32 -0.87
C THR A 40 13.60 2.16 0.06
N GLY A 41 12.49 1.64 -0.46
CA GLY A 41 11.31 1.24 0.30
C GLY A 41 10.92 -0.19 -0.06
N GLN A 42 10.44 -0.95 0.93
CA GLN A 42 10.05 -2.35 0.74
C GLN A 42 8.54 -2.52 0.67
N LEU A 43 7.79 -1.68 1.41
CA LEU A 43 6.34 -1.75 1.52
C LEU A 43 5.72 -0.35 1.51
N TYR A 44 4.71 -0.15 0.68
CA TYR A 44 3.87 1.04 0.69
C TYR A 44 2.48 0.67 1.19
N VAL A 45 2.04 1.41 2.20
CA VAL A 45 0.79 1.24 2.91
C VAL A 45 -0.05 2.51 2.78
N HIS A 46 -1.31 2.37 2.39
CA HIS A 46 -2.30 3.44 2.45
C HIS A 46 -3.61 2.94 3.06
N LYS A 47 -4.04 3.54 4.19
CA LYS A 47 -5.27 3.12 4.89
C LYS A 47 -6.51 3.95 4.55
N THR A 48 -6.34 5.11 3.89
CA THR A 48 -7.44 6.05 3.62
C THR A 48 -7.94 5.92 2.18
N ALA A 49 -9.05 6.59 1.86
CA ALA A 49 -9.53 6.65 0.50
C ALA A 49 -8.52 7.36 -0.43
N ILE A 50 -8.24 6.76 -1.58
CA ILE A 50 -7.36 7.32 -2.62
C ILE A 50 -8.03 7.19 -3.98
N LYS A 51 -7.81 8.16 -4.87
CA LYS A 51 -8.40 8.12 -6.21
C LYS A 51 -7.54 7.26 -7.13
N LYS A 52 -8.17 6.61 -8.10
CA LYS A 52 -7.50 5.75 -9.08
C LYS A 52 -6.41 6.48 -9.86
N TRP A 53 -6.63 7.74 -10.25
CA TRP A 53 -5.62 8.52 -10.96
C TRP A 53 -4.37 8.84 -10.12
N ASP A 54 -4.47 8.82 -8.79
CA ASP A 54 -3.30 9.00 -7.91
C ASP A 54 -2.43 7.75 -7.87
N THR A 55 -2.95 6.58 -8.27
CA THR A 55 -2.27 5.28 -8.16
C THR A 55 -1.94 4.65 -9.51
N CYS A 56 -2.67 4.97 -10.58
CA CYS A 56 -2.57 4.28 -11.87
C CYS A 56 -1.15 4.27 -12.45
N ALA A 57 -0.47 5.41 -12.45
CA ALA A 57 0.89 5.51 -12.95
C ALA A 57 1.86 4.70 -12.10
N GLY A 58 1.70 4.73 -10.78
CA GLY A 58 2.54 3.97 -9.87
C GLY A 58 2.32 2.46 -9.99
N ASP A 59 1.08 2.02 -10.09
CA ASP A 59 0.73 0.61 -10.25
C ASP A 59 1.26 0.05 -11.58
N ALA A 60 1.13 0.81 -12.68
CA ALA A 60 1.69 0.42 -13.98
C ALA A 60 3.22 0.22 -13.92
N LEU A 61 3.94 1.13 -13.25
CA LEU A 61 5.39 1.02 -13.08
C LEU A 61 5.79 -0.13 -12.15
N LEU A 62 5.03 -0.39 -11.08
CA LEU A 62 5.30 -1.53 -10.21
C LEU A 62 5.08 -2.85 -10.95
N ARG A 63 3.99 -2.95 -11.71
CA ARG A 63 3.69 -4.14 -12.52
C ARG A 63 4.76 -4.43 -13.56
N SER A 64 5.37 -3.40 -14.16
CA SER A 64 6.43 -3.60 -15.17
C SER A 64 7.69 -4.25 -14.60
N ILE A 65 7.93 -4.15 -13.29
CA ILE A 65 9.06 -4.79 -12.59
C ILE A 65 8.66 -6.05 -11.81
N GLY A 66 7.42 -6.55 -11.97
CA GLY A 66 6.89 -7.72 -11.26
C GLY A 66 6.37 -7.43 -9.85
N GLY A 67 6.27 -6.17 -9.45
CA GLY A 67 5.57 -5.71 -8.25
C GLY A 67 4.06 -5.62 -8.45
N LEU A 68 3.32 -5.42 -7.36
CA LEU A 68 1.87 -5.27 -7.41
C LEU A 68 1.37 -4.24 -6.39
N MET A 69 0.31 -3.50 -6.76
CA MET A 69 -0.58 -2.86 -5.81
C MET A 69 -1.85 -3.70 -5.62
N LEU A 70 -2.16 -4.03 -4.37
CA LEU A 70 -3.35 -4.79 -3.98
C LEU A 70 -4.22 -3.94 -3.06
N ASP A 71 -5.53 -4.10 -3.13
CA ASP A 71 -6.40 -3.57 -2.10
C ASP A 71 -6.28 -4.37 -0.79
N PHE A 72 -6.95 -3.94 0.27
CA PHE A 72 -6.94 -4.69 1.54
C PHE A 72 -7.76 -6.00 1.52
N ASN A 73 -8.52 -6.26 0.44
CA ASN A 73 -9.15 -7.55 0.21
C ASN A 73 -8.17 -8.55 -0.43
N GLY A 74 -7.09 -8.06 -1.03
CA GLY A 74 -6.08 -8.83 -1.74
C GLY A 74 -6.29 -8.85 -3.26
N ASP A 75 -7.23 -8.04 -3.74
CA ASP A 75 -7.56 -7.93 -5.15
C ASP A 75 -6.66 -6.91 -5.84
N MET A 76 -6.34 -7.18 -7.11
CA MET A 76 -5.62 -6.23 -7.95
C MET A 76 -6.47 -4.98 -8.19
N LEU A 77 -5.82 -3.81 -8.24
CA LEU A 77 -6.52 -2.59 -8.59
C LEU A 77 -7.06 -2.68 -10.02
N SER A 78 -8.37 -2.44 -10.16
CA SER A 78 -9.05 -2.32 -11.44
C SER A 78 -9.21 -0.85 -11.81
N TYR A 79 -8.82 -0.49 -13.03
CA TYR A 79 -8.95 0.87 -13.59
C TYR A 79 -10.07 0.98 -14.62
N ASP A 80 -11.10 0.13 -14.51
CA ASP A 80 -12.27 0.19 -15.38
C ASP A 80 -12.91 1.60 -15.36
N PRO A 81 -13.14 2.23 -16.53
CA PRO A 81 -13.76 3.56 -16.63
C PRO A 81 -15.20 3.61 -16.12
N ASN A 82 -15.90 2.47 -16.03
CA ASN A 82 -17.27 2.36 -15.54
C ASN A 82 -17.35 2.00 -14.04
N GLY A 83 -16.21 1.73 -13.39
CA GLY A 83 -16.16 1.40 -11.96
C GLY A 83 -16.02 2.62 -11.04
N ASP A 84 -16.13 2.41 -9.71
CA ASP A 84 -15.87 3.48 -8.73
C ASP A 84 -14.44 4.03 -8.92
N TYR A 85 -14.28 5.35 -9.03
CA TYR A 85 -12.97 6.00 -9.20
C TYR A 85 -12.21 6.15 -7.88
N VAL A 86 -12.84 5.84 -6.75
CA VAL A 86 -12.26 5.90 -5.40
C VAL A 86 -11.98 4.49 -4.86
N LEU A 87 -10.73 4.25 -4.50
CA LEU A 87 -10.32 3.09 -3.72
C LEU A 87 -10.54 3.39 -2.25
N ARG A 88 -11.64 2.88 -1.67
CA ARG A 88 -12.09 3.23 -0.31
C ARG A 88 -11.41 2.41 0.78
N ASN A 89 -11.04 1.17 0.47
CA ASN A 89 -10.53 0.21 1.46
C ASN A 89 -9.03 0.36 1.75
N GLY A 90 -8.36 1.34 1.16
CA GLY A 90 -6.91 1.45 1.20
C GLY A 90 -6.23 0.45 0.27
N LEU A 91 -4.90 0.46 0.26
CA LEU A 91 -4.06 -0.40 -0.56
C LEU A 91 -2.72 -0.70 0.08
N ILE A 92 -2.14 -1.81 -0.35
CA ILE A 92 -0.76 -2.22 -0.12
C ILE A 92 -0.03 -2.28 -1.46
N ALA A 93 1.24 -1.91 -1.50
CA ALA A 93 2.06 -2.07 -2.67
C ALA A 93 3.47 -2.54 -2.30
N ALA A 94 4.01 -3.44 -3.10
CA ALA A 94 5.37 -3.95 -2.94
C ALA A 94 6.01 -4.25 -4.30
N ALA A 95 7.30 -3.94 -4.42
CA ALA A 95 8.09 -4.25 -5.62
C ALA A 95 8.52 -5.72 -5.69
N GLN A 96 8.63 -6.39 -4.55
CA GLN A 96 8.99 -7.82 -4.44
C GLN A 96 8.07 -8.52 -3.45
N TYR A 97 7.77 -9.78 -3.70
CA TYR A 97 6.94 -10.63 -2.83
C TYR A 97 5.60 -10.00 -2.35
N PRO A 98 4.80 -9.37 -3.23
CA PRO A 98 3.60 -8.64 -2.83
C PRO A 98 2.57 -9.50 -2.09
N PHE A 99 2.39 -10.76 -2.50
CA PHE A 99 1.48 -11.68 -1.83
C PHE A 99 1.98 -12.12 -0.45
N THR A 100 3.28 -12.32 -0.28
CA THR A 100 3.88 -12.67 1.03
C THR A 100 3.64 -11.56 2.03
N TYR A 101 3.91 -10.31 1.64
CA TYR A 101 3.64 -9.15 2.47
C TYR A 101 2.16 -8.97 2.75
N PHE A 102 1.30 -9.15 1.74
CA PHE A 102 -0.15 -9.10 1.93
C PHE A 102 -0.63 -10.14 2.96
N GLN A 103 -0.19 -11.40 2.88
CA GLN A 103 -0.60 -12.45 3.84
C GLN A 103 -0.15 -12.17 5.28
N GLN A 104 1.09 -11.69 5.46
CA GLN A 104 1.59 -11.29 6.78
C GLN A 104 0.74 -10.15 7.38
N TRP A 105 0.31 -9.23 6.51
CA TRP A 105 -0.44 -8.06 6.94
C TRP A 105 -1.93 -8.31 7.09
N ARG A 106 -2.51 -9.24 6.32
CA ARG A 106 -3.91 -9.67 6.37
C ARG A 106 -4.34 -10.11 7.77
N GLN A 107 -3.46 -10.78 8.51
CA GLN A 107 -3.73 -11.22 9.89
C GLN A 107 -3.98 -10.03 10.84
N HIS A 108 -3.38 -8.88 10.55
CA HIS A 108 -3.43 -7.68 11.39
C HIS A 108 -4.50 -6.68 10.93
N LEU A 109 -4.92 -6.75 9.65
CA LEU A 109 -6.04 -5.96 9.13
C LEU A 109 -7.40 -6.43 9.70
N LYS A 110 -7.57 -7.74 9.95
CA LYS A 110 -8.79 -8.31 10.56
C LYS A 110 -9.00 -7.95 12.04
N GLY A 111 -7.95 -7.47 12.73
CA GLY A 111 -8.02 -7.10 14.15
C GLY A 111 -8.44 -5.64 14.42
N ALA A 112 -8.68 -4.85 13.37
CA ALA A 112 -9.02 -3.43 13.49
C ALA A 112 -10.52 -3.12 13.24
N SER A 113 -11.35 -4.16 13.17
CA SER A 113 -12.81 -4.07 12.98
C SER A 113 -13.61 -4.54 14.21
N GLY A 114 -13.05 -4.35 15.42
CA GLY A 114 -13.73 -4.60 16.69
C GLY A 114 -13.85 -3.30 17.48
#